data_AF-A0A856MNX0-F1
#
_entry.id   AF-A0A856MNX0-F1
#
_cell.length_a   1.000
_cell.length_b   1.000
_cell.length_c   1.000
_cell.angle_alpha   90.00
_cell.angle_beta   90.00
_cell.angle_gamma   90.00
#
_symmetry.space_group_name_H-M   'P 1'
#
loop_
_entity.id
_entity.type
_entity.pdbx_description
1 polymer ?
#
loop_
_entity_poly.entity_id
_entity_poly.type
_entity_poly.pdbx_seq_one_letter_code
_entity_poly.pdbx_strand_id
1 'polypeptide(L)'
;MLTGFTAALLLITVSELGDKTFFIAVILAMRHSRLLVFAGVIAALAAMTILSVVLGHAASYLPKVYVHFAEIALFFAFGIKLLFDASRMPTSSCDAEVVHEAEAAVKQGDLKLPKNKNTLAILTEAFVLTFMAEWGDRTQIATIALAAGSNAIGVTAGAILGHAICAAIAVIGGRMLAGRISERTLTFFGGFLFLVFGVVAAIEGA
;
A
#
# COMPACT_ATOMS: atom_id res chain seq x y z
N MET A 1 -21.52 -1.21 1.83
CA MET A 1 -20.57 -0.47 2.69
C MET A 1 -19.61 -1.42 3.38
N LEU A 2 -20.11 -2.41 4.14
CA LEU A 2 -19.26 -3.36 4.86
C LEU A 2 -18.31 -4.15 3.94
N THR A 3 -18.78 -4.69 2.82
CA THR A 3 -17.96 -5.47 1.86
C THR A 3 -16.76 -4.69 1.35
N GLY A 4 -16.97 -3.46 0.86
CA GLY A 4 -15.89 -2.58 0.41
C GLY A 4 -14.93 -2.18 1.52
N PHE A 5 -15.44 -1.97 2.75
CA PHE A 5 -14.60 -1.70 3.92
C PHE A 5 -13.71 -2.89 4.26
N THR A 6 -14.26 -4.09 4.38
CA THR A 6 -13.49 -5.29 4.73
C THR A 6 -12.52 -5.69 3.63
N ALA A 7 -12.92 -5.57 2.37
CA ALA A 7 -12.06 -5.87 1.23
C ALA A 7 -10.86 -4.92 1.19
N ALA A 8 -11.10 -3.60 1.28
CA ALA A 8 -10.03 -2.61 1.28
C ALA A 8 -9.12 -2.75 2.51
N LEU A 9 -9.69 -2.94 3.71
CA LEU A 9 -8.91 -3.13 4.94
C LEU A 9 -7.96 -4.32 4.83
N LEU A 10 -8.47 -5.48 4.39
CA LEU A 10 -7.66 -6.69 4.25
C LEU A 10 -6.63 -6.54 3.13
N LEU A 11 -7.04 -6.03 1.97
CA LEU A 11 -6.17 -5.87 0.81
C LEU A 11 -4.99 -4.97 1.15
N ILE A 12 -5.26 -3.77 1.66
CA ILE A 12 -4.24 -2.79 2.01
C ILE A 12 -3.35 -3.33 3.12
N THR A 13 -3.91 -3.86 4.21
CA THR A 13 -3.09 -4.32 5.33
C THR A 13 -2.13 -5.43 4.92
N VAL A 14 -2.59 -6.41 4.14
CA VAL A 14 -1.74 -7.55 3.74
C VAL A 14 -0.74 -7.15 2.65
N SER A 15 -1.13 -6.27 1.72
CA SER A 15 -0.30 -5.94 0.56
C SER A 15 0.71 -4.83 0.83
N GLU A 16 0.46 -3.97 1.81
CA GLU A 16 1.36 -2.89 2.23
C GLU A 16 2.32 -3.30 3.33
N LEU A 17 1.99 -4.34 4.11
CA LEU A 17 2.84 -4.79 5.20
C LEU A 17 4.15 -5.32 4.60
N GLY A 18 5.28 -4.74 5.02
CA GLY A 18 6.61 -5.11 4.55
C GLY A 18 6.93 -4.73 3.11
N ASP A 19 6.13 -3.85 2.48
CA ASP A 19 6.47 -3.26 1.19
C ASP A 19 7.52 -2.14 1.35
N LYS A 20 8.00 -1.62 0.22
CA LYS A 20 8.96 -0.52 0.14
C LYS A 20 8.57 0.68 1.00
N THR A 21 7.29 1.08 0.97
CA THR A 21 6.78 2.25 1.70
C THR A 21 6.69 2.01 3.21
N PHE A 22 6.39 0.77 3.61
CA PHE A 22 6.50 0.32 5.00
C PHE A 22 7.94 0.49 5.51
N PHE A 23 8.95 0.04 4.75
CA PHE A 23 10.35 0.22 5.13
C PHE A 23 10.82 1.69 5.07
N ILE A 24 10.31 2.51 4.14
CA ILE A 24 10.54 3.96 4.14
C ILE A 24 10.06 4.57 5.47
N ALA A 25 8.85 4.21 5.92
CA ALA A 25 8.30 4.68 7.19
C ALA A 25 9.12 4.21 8.40
N VAL A 26 9.58 2.95 8.41
CA VAL A 26 10.51 2.43 9.44
C VAL A 26 11.77 3.29 9.48
N ILE A 27 12.42 3.51 8.32
CA ILE A 27 13.72 4.19 8.26
C ILE A 27 13.58 5.66 8.68
N LEU A 28 12.54 6.35 8.22
CA LEU A 28 12.25 7.72 8.63
C LEU A 28 11.97 7.82 10.12
N ALA A 29 11.22 6.87 10.71
CA ALA A 29 10.92 6.84 12.14
C ALA A 29 12.15 6.58 13.03
N MET A 30 13.24 6.03 12.48
CA MET A 30 14.53 5.91 13.17
C MET A 30 15.35 7.22 13.16
N ARG A 31 15.12 8.09 12.16
CA ARG A 31 15.87 9.33 11.95
C ARG A 31 15.15 10.56 12.52
N HIS A 32 13.83 10.50 12.58
CA HIS A 32 12.96 11.62 12.94
C HIS A 32 11.95 11.22 14.02
N SER A 33 11.24 12.20 14.58
CA SER A 33 10.23 11.93 15.58
C SER A 33 9.09 11.09 15.00
N ARG A 34 8.81 9.95 15.64
CA ARG A 34 7.81 8.95 15.24
C ARG A 34 6.44 9.55 14.91
N LEU A 35 5.95 10.49 15.73
CA LEU A 35 4.64 11.12 15.53
C LEU A 35 4.57 11.95 14.24
N LEU A 36 5.63 12.69 13.90
CA LEU A 36 5.66 13.48 12.67
C LEU A 36 5.76 12.57 11.44
N VAL A 37 6.55 11.51 11.51
CA VAL A 37 6.65 10.52 10.43
C VAL A 37 5.30 9.84 10.22
N PHE A 38 4.66 9.37 11.28
CA PHE A 38 3.33 8.77 11.21
C PHE A 38 2.31 9.72 10.60
N ALA A 39 2.26 10.98 11.03
CA ALA A 39 1.35 11.98 10.48
C ALA A 39 1.61 12.25 8.98
N GLY A 40 2.86 12.39 8.57
CA GLY A 40 3.24 12.62 7.17
C GLY A 40 2.91 11.43 6.26
N VAL A 41 3.24 10.21 6.71
CA VAL A 41 2.93 8.95 6.01
C VAL A 41 1.42 8.78 5.86
N ILE A 42 0.65 8.97 6.93
CA ILE A 42 -0.81 8.82 6.87
C ILE A 42 -1.46 9.88 5.99
N ALA A 43 -0.99 11.12 6.04
CA ALA A 43 -1.47 12.16 5.15
C ALA A 43 -1.22 11.79 3.66
N ALA A 44 -0.05 11.23 3.34
CA ALA A 44 0.26 10.78 1.99
C ALA A 44 -0.63 9.61 1.53
N LEU A 45 -0.74 8.56 2.36
CA LEU A 45 -1.54 7.38 2.06
C LEU A 45 -3.03 7.73 1.96
N ALA A 46 -3.55 8.60 2.82
CA ALA A 46 -4.92 9.09 2.74
C ALA A 46 -5.16 9.92 1.47
N ALA A 47 -4.23 10.81 1.10
CA ALA A 47 -4.34 11.59 -0.13
C ALA A 47 -4.36 10.68 -1.38
N MET A 48 -3.48 9.69 -1.43
CA MET A 48 -3.42 8.69 -2.49
C MET A 48 -4.72 7.86 -2.52
N THR A 49 -5.20 7.39 -1.36
CA THR A 49 -6.47 6.65 -1.25
C THR A 49 -7.65 7.46 -1.79
N ILE A 50 -7.77 8.73 -1.38
CA ILE A 50 -8.86 9.60 -1.84
C ILE A 50 -8.78 9.80 -3.35
N LEU A 51 -7.59 10.02 -3.91
CA LEU A 51 -7.40 10.13 -5.35
C LEU A 51 -7.86 8.85 -6.08
N SER A 52 -7.45 7.69 -5.59
CA SER A 52 -7.85 6.38 -6.14
C SER A 52 -9.35 6.16 -6.08
N VAL A 53 -9.98 6.51 -4.96
CA VAL A 53 -11.43 6.36 -4.79
C VAL A 53 -12.19 7.33 -5.70
N VAL A 54 -11.71 8.56 -5.89
CA VAL A 54 -12.31 9.51 -6.84
C VAL A 54 -12.22 8.97 -8.27
N LEU A 55 -11.08 8.40 -8.66
CA LEU A 55 -10.92 7.76 -9.97
C LEU A 55 -11.83 6.54 -10.13
N GLY A 56 -11.93 5.69 -9.10
CA GLY A 56 -12.83 4.53 -9.10
C GLY A 56 -14.31 4.95 -9.15
N HIS A 57 -14.68 5.99 -8.41
CA HIS A 57 -16.02 6.56 -8.47
C HIS A 57 -16.33 7.14 -9.86
N ALA A 58 -15.38 7.80 -10.51
CA ALA A 58 -15.54 8.24 -11.89
C ALA A 58 -15.70 7.03 -12.84
N ALA A 59 -14.94 5.96 -12.65
CA ALA A 59 -15.06 4.72 -13.42
C ALA A 59 -16.43 4.01 -13.20
N SER A 60 -17.09 4.24 -12.06
CA SER A 60 -18.43 3.69 -11.79
C SER A 60 -19.53 4.24 -12.70
N TYR A 61 -19.28 5.33 -13.44
CA TYR A 61 -20.18 5.82 -14.49
C TYR A 61 -20.15 4.99 -15.77
N LEU A 62 -19.15 4.11 -15.93
CA LEU A 62 -19.11 3.16 -17.04
C LEU A 62 -20.18 2.07 -16.86
N PRO A 63 -20.62 1.41 -17.95
CA PRO A 63 -21.55 0.29 -17.83
C PRO A 63 -20.98 -0.79 -16.90
N LYS A 64 -21.78 -1.21 -15.91
CA LYS A 64 -21.37 -2.12 -14.83
C LYS A 64 -20.71 -3.41 -15.33
N VAL A 65 -21.15 -3.91 -16.48
CA VAL A 65 -20.58 -5.10 -17.12
C VAL A 65 -19.08 -4.94 -17.38
N TYR A 66 -18.63 -3.80 -17.90
CA TYR A 66 -17.21 -3.56 -18.18
C TYR A 66 -16.40 -3.39 -16.90
N VAL A 67 -16.92 -2.66 -15.92
CA VAL A 67 -16.27 -2.46 -14.62
C VAL A 67 -16.07 -3.80 -13.92
N HIS A 68 -17.09 -4.64 -13.95
CA HIS A 68 -17.08 -5.95 -13.33
C HIS A 68 -16.05 -6.89 -13.95
N PHE A 69 -16.04 -7.03 -15.28
CA PHE A 69 -15.01 -7.84 -15.96
C PHE A 69 -13.60 -7.28 -15.78
N ALA A 70 -13.44 -5.95 -15.75
CA ALA A 70 -12.16 -5.31 -15.50
C ALA A 70 -11.66 -5.59 -14.09
N GLU A 71 -12.51 -5.50 -13.06
CA GLU A 71 -12.19 -5.83 -11.67
C GLU A 71 -11.72 -7.28 -11.52
N ILE A 72 -12.48 -8.23 -12.08
CA ILE A 72 -12.11 -9.65 -12.08
C ILE A 72 -10.75 -9.85 -12.75
N ALA A 73 -10.58 -9.34 -13.96
CA ALA A 73 -9.34 -9.50 -14.72
C ALA A 73 -8.14 -8.91 -13.98
N LEU A 74 -8.31 -7.74 -13.37
CA LEU A 74 -7.29 -7.05 -12.59
C LEU A 74 -6.87 -7.86 -11.36
N PHE A 75 -7.84 -8.35 -10.58
CA PHE A 75 -7.54 -9.16 -9.40
C PHE A 75 -6.84 -10.48 -9.74
N PHE A 76 -7.29 -11.19 -10.78
CA PHE A 76 -6.60 -12.39 -11.24
C PHE A 76 -5.20 -12.08 -11.78
N ALA A 77 -5.04 -11.03 -12.58
CA ALA A 77 -3.74 -10.65 -13.15
C ALA A 77 -2.72 -10.31 -12.06
N PHE A 78 -3.08 -9.45 -11.10
CA PHE A 78 -2.19 -9.13 -9.98
C PHE A 78 -1.97 -10.32 -9.06
N GLY A 79 -3.00 -11.13 -8.78
CA GLY A 79 -2.87 -12.33 -7.96
C GLY A 79 -1.85 -13.32 -8.53
N ILE A 80 -1.96 -13.64 -9.82
CA ILE A 80 -1.01 -14.53 -10.52
C ILE A 80 0.39 -13.90 -10.55
N LYS A 81 0.49 -12.61 -10.89
CA LYS A 81 1.77 -11.89 -10.92
C LYS A 81 2.49 -11.96 -9.58
N LEU A 82 1.80 -11.65 -8.48
CA LEU A 82 2.39 -11.64 -7.14
C LEU A 82 2.82 -13.04 -6.69
N LEU A 83 2.03 -14.08 -6.98
CA LEU A 83 2.43 -15.46 -6.68
C LEU A 83 3.68 -15.88 -7.48
N PHE A 84 3.76 -15.44 -8.74
CA PHE A 84 4.92 -15.68 -9.58
C PHE A 84 6.16 -14.95 -9.07
N ASP A 85 6.03 -13.67 -8.71
CA ASP A 85 7.10 -12.85 -8.14
C ASP A 85 7.60 -13.50 -6.83
N ALA A 86 6.69 -13.89 -5.93
CA ALA A 86 7.02 -14.60 -4.70
C ALA A 86 7.73 -15.95 -4.92
N SER A 87 7.39 -16.68 -5.99
CA SER A 87 8.06 -17.95 -6.33
C SER A 87 9.50 -17.78 -6.78
N ARG A 88 9.82 -16.60 -7.34
CA ARG A 88 11.16 -16.24 -7.83
C ARG A 88 12.05 -15.60 -6.76
N MET A 89 11.47 -15.18 -5.64
CA MET A 89 12.24 -14.59 -4.53
C MET A 89 13.05 -15.68 -3.79
N PRO A 90 14.37 -15.48 -3.60
CA PRO A 90 15.20 -16.43 -2.87
C PRO A 90 14.77 -16.56 -1.40
N THR A 91 14.82 -17.79 -0.86
CA THR A 91 14.44 -18.10 0.54
C THR A 91 15.44 -17.58 1.58
N SER A 92 16.66 -17.24 1.17
CA SER A 92 17.81 -17.08 2.07
C SER A 92 18.19 -15.63 2.39
N SER A 93 17.54 -14.66 1.75
CA SER A 93 17.80 -13.23 1.94
C SER A 93 16.58 -12.60 2.59
N CYS A 94 16.57 -12.48 3.92
CA CYS A 94 15.63 -11.61 4.60
C CYS A 94 15.85 -10.17 4.11
N ASP A 95 14.94 -9.69 3.27
CA ASP A 95 14.59 -8.31 2.93
C ASP A 95 15.74 -7.32 2.66
N ALA A 96 16.92 -7.78 2.23
CA ALA A 96 18.03 -6.87 1.94
C ALA A 96 17.73 -5.92 0.77
N GLU A 97 16.99 -6.39 -0.25
CA GLU A 97 16.70 -5.61 -1.45
C GLU A 97 15.67 -4.50 -1.19
N VAL A 98 14.48 -4.84 -0.68
CA VAL A 98 13.45 -3.83 -0.32
C VAL A 98 13.93 -2.83 0.73
N VAL A 99 14.70 -3.28 1.72
CA VAL A 99 15.29 -2.38 2.72
C VAL A 99 16.34 -1.48 2.06
N HIS A 100 17.19 -2.01 1.18
CA HIS A 100 18.17 -1.20 0.45
C HIS A 100 17.51 -0.17 -0.47
N GLU A 101 16.43 -0.53 -1.16
CA GLU A 101 15.64 0.41 -1.96
C GLU A 101 15.02 1.53 -1.10
N ALA A 102 14.43 1.17 0.03
CA ALA A 102 13.86 2.13 0.97
C ALA A 102 14.95 3.06 1.54
N GLU A 103 16.12 2.52 1.89
CA GLU A 103 17.28 3.32 2.32
C GLU A 103 17.76 4.27 1.24
N ALA A 104 17.82 3.82 -0.02
CA ALA A 104 18.23 4.65 -1.15
C ALA A 104 17.24 5.81 -1.36
N ALA A 105 15.93 5.54 -1.28
CA ALA A 105 14.90 6.56 -1.39
C ALA A 105 15.02 7.62 -0.26
N VAL A 106 15.21 7.19 0.98
CA VAL A 106 15.38 8.11 2.13
C VAL A 106 16.68 8.91 2.01
N LYS A 107 17.81 8.29 1.62
CA LYS A 107 19.09 9.00 1.40
C LYS A 107 18.96 10.06 0.30
N GLN A 108 18.22 9.79 -0.77
CA GLN A 108 17.94 10.78 -1.80
C GLN A 108 17.07 11.93 -1.30
N GLY A 109 16.08 11.65 -0.43
CA GLY A 109 15.27 12.67 0.25
C GLY A 109 16.14 13.60 1.12
N ASP A 110 17.03 13.01 1.92
CA ASP A 110 17.96 13.73 2.79
C ASP A 110 18.88 14.69 2.01
N LEU A 111 19.33 14.31 0.82
CA LEU A 111 20.20 15.15 -0.02
C LEU A 111 19.50 16.41 -0.54
N LYS A 112 18.17 16.37 -0.69
CA LYS A 112 17.37 17.49 -1.22
C LYS A 112 16.94 18.48 -0.15
N LEU A 113 17.05 18.12 1.14
CA LEU A 113 16.55 18.92 2.26
C LEU A 113 17.70 19.51 3.09
N PRO A 114 17.51 20.71 3.68
CA PRO A 114 18.51 21.34 4.53
C PRO A 114 18.77 20.51 5.82
N LYS A 115 20.03 20.47 6.28
CA LYS A 115 20.47 19.69 7.46
C LYS A 115 19.73 20.04 8.76
N ASN A 116 19.24 21.27 8.91
CA ASN A 116 18.41 21.68 10.06
C ASN A 116 16.93 21.55 9.67
N LYS A 117 16.38 20.34 9.80
CA LYS A 117 14.98 20.08 9.46
C LYS A 117 14.07 20.60 10.58
N ASN A 118 13.27 21.60 10.28
CA ASN A 118 12.14 21.97 11.12
C ASN A 118 11.03 20.89 11.03
N THR A 119 10.05 20.96 11.92
CA THR A 119 8.90 20.03 11.96
C THR A 119 8.20 19.88 10.60
N LEU A 120 8.05 20.98 9.87
CA LEU A 120 7.43 20.99 8.54
C LEU A 120 8.25 20.22 7.50
N ALA A 121 9.58 20.34 7.52
CA ALA A 121 10.46 19.62 6.60
C ALA A 121 10.36 18.10 6.80
N ILE A 122 10.30 17.63 8.05
CA ILE A 122 10.12 16.20 8.38
C ILE A 122 8.76 15.69 7.86
N LEU A 123 7.69 16.45 8.10
CA LEU A 123 6.35 16.11 7.60
C LEU A 123 6.31 16.05 6.08
N THR A 124 6.89 17.06 5.42
CA THR A 124 6.92 17.17 3.95
C THR A 124 7.74 16.04 3.34
N GLU A 125 8.86 15.68 3.94
CA GLU A 125 9.69 14.56 3.51
C GLU A 125 8.95 13.23 3.60
N ALA A 126 8.38 12.92 4.78
CA ALA A 126 7.61 11.71 4.98
C ALA A 126 6.42 11.64 4.00
N PHE A 127 5.72 12.75 3.81
CA PHE A 127 4.63 12.85 2.86
C PHE A 127 5.10 12.58 1.42
N VAL A 128 6.10 13.33 0.93
CA VAL A 128 6.53 13.26 -0.47
C VAL A 128 7.16 11.91 -0.79
N LEU A 129 8.02 11.38 0.09
CA LEU A 129 8.66 10.09 -0.13
C LEU A 129 7.65 8.96 -0.17
N THR A 130 6.69 8.92 0.76
CA THR A 130 5.63 7.91 0.75
C THR A 130 4.72 8.08 -0.46
N PHE A 131 4.21 9.29 -0.72
CA PHE A 131 3.30 9.54 -1.83
C PHE A 131 3.90 9.18 -3.19
N MET A 132 5.18 9.50 -3.41
CA MET A 132 5.88 9.15 -4.65
C MET A 132 6.20 7.67 -4.75
N ALA A 133 6.47 7.00 -3.63
CA ALA A 133 6.74 5.57 -3.64
C ALA A 133 5.47 4.74 -3.91
N GLU A 134 4.30 5.25 -3.53
CA GLU A 134 2.99 4.66 -3.79
C GLU A 134 2.35 5.06 -5.13
N TRP A 135 2.99 5.95 -5.89
CA TRP A 135 2.36 6.48 -7.08
C TRP A 135 2.31 5.44 -8.21
N GLY A 136 1.11 5.05 -8.62
CA GLY A 136 0.85 4.08 -9.68
C GLY A 136 1.09 2.64 -9.24
N ASP A 137 1.09 2.37 -7.94
CA ASP A 137 1.38 1.06 -7.39
C ASP A 137 0.17 0.08 -7.54
N ARG A 138 0.39 -1.16 -7.09
CA ARG A 138 -0.61 -2.24 -7.15
C ARG A 138 -1.82 -1.95 -6.27
N THR A 139 -1.63 -1.40 -5.07
CA THR A 139 -2.72 -1.16 -4.12
C THR A 139 -3.54 0.06 -4.54
N GLN A 140 -2.94 1.04 -5.22
CA GLN A 140 -3.64 2.14 -5.87
C GLN A 140 -4.62 1.61 -6.91
N ILE A 141 -4.14 0.77 -7.84
CA ILE A 141 -4.96 0.20 -8.92
C ILE A 141 -6.08 -0.70 -8.35
N ALA A 142 -5.78 -1.50 -7.32
CA ALA A 142 -6.78 -2.30 -6.63
C ALA A 142 -7.84 -1.44 -5.92
N THR A 143 -7.45 -0.33 -5.31
CA THR A 143 -8.36 0.62 -4.66
C THR A 143 -9.30 1.28 -5.66
N ILE A 144 -8.80 1.65 -6.85
CA ILE A 144 -9.65 2.16 -7.96
C ILE A 144 -10.68 1.11 -8.35
N ALA A 145 -10.27 -0.15 -8.56
CA ALA A 145 -11.17 -1.23 -8.93
C ALA A 145 -12.25 -1.48 -7.86
N LEU A 146 -11.85 -1.59 -6.58
CA LEU A 146 -12.78 -1.73 -5.46
C LEU A 146 -13.75 -0.55 -5.36
N ALA A 147 -13.27 0.68 -5.54
CA ALA A 147 -14.13 1.87 -5.47
C ALA A 147 -15.10 1.98 -6.66
N ALA A 148 -14.78 1.37 -7.80
CA ALA A 148 -15.66 1.31 -8.97
C ALA A 148 -16.76 0.24 -8.83
N GLY A 149 -16.45 -0.91 -8.21
CA GLY A 149 -17.40 -2.01 -7.99
C GLY A 149 -18.18 -1.94 -6.67
N SER A 150 -17.65 -1.26 -5.65
CA SER A 150 -18.21 -1.21 -4.29
C SER A 150 -18.51 0.22 -3.81
N ASN A 151 -19.00 0.33 -2.57
CA ASN A 151 -19.27 1.63 -1.95
C ASN A 151 -17.95 2.38 -1.62
N ALA A 152 -17.74 3.52 -2.29
CA ALA A 152 -16.56 4.39 -2.16
C ALA A 152 -16.22 4.79 -0.70
N ILE A 153 -17.21 5.09 0.14
CA ILE A 153 -16.98 5.50 1.53
C ILE A 153 -16.43 4.32 2.34
N GLY A 154 -17.01 3.13 2.16
CA GLY A 154 -16.53 1.90 2.79
C GLY A 154 -15.08 1.61 2.40
N VAL A 155 -14.77 1.65 1.10
CA VAL A 155 -13.42 1.44 0.56
C VAL A 155 -12.43 2.46 1.14
N THR A 156 -12.79 3.75 1.14
CA THR A 156 -11.94 4.82 1.70
C THR A 156 -11.62 4.57 3.17
N ALA A 157 -12.63 4.31 3.99
CA ALA A 157 -12.45 4.10 5.42
C ALA A 157 -11.62 2.83 5.71
N GLY A 158 -11.88 1.74 4.99
CA GLY A 158 -11.14 0.49 5.12
C GLY A 158 -9.67 0.64 4.72
N ALA A 159 -9.40 1.27 3.58
CA ALA A 159 -8.05 1.51 3.08
C ALA A 159 -7.24 2.42 4.01
N ILE A 160 -7.79 3.57 4.43
CA ILE A 160 -7.11 4.47 5.36
C ILE A 160 -6.81 3.78 6.69
N LEU A 161 -7.73 2.97 7.21
CA LEU A 161 -7.48 2.19 8.43
C LEU A 161 -6.38 1.14 8.22
N GLY A 162 -6.37 0.44 7.09
CA GLY A 162 -5.29 -0.51 6.75
C GLY A 162 -3.93 0.18 6.68
N HIS A 163 -3.85 1.31 5.99
CA HIS A 163 -2.64 2.15 5.95
C HIS A 163 -2.23 2.63 7.35
N ALA A 164 -3.18 3.02 8.21
CA ALA A 164 -2.91 3.39 9.60
C ALA A 164 -2.32 2.25 10.42
N ILE A 165 -2.81 1.03 10.23
CA ILE A 165 -2.25 -0.17 10.87
C ILE A 165 -0.82 -0.41 10.40
N CYS A 166 -0.58 -0.42 9.09
CA CYS A 166 0.76 -0.64 8.53
C CYS A 166 1.75 0.44 8.97
N ALA A 167 1.36 1.72 8.90
CA ALA A 167 2.19 2.83 9.33
C ALA A 167 2.48 2.80 10.83
N ALA A 168 1.50 2.43 11.66
CA ALA A 168 1.71 2.30 13.11
C ALA A 168 2.72 1.19 13.42
N ILE A 169 2.59 0.04 12.76
CA ILE A 169 3.55 -1.07 12.90
C ILE A 169 4.95 -0.62 12.48
N ALA A 170 5.10 0.04 11.32
CA ALA A 170 6.37 0.53 10.82
C ALA A 170 7.05 1.52 11.79
N VAL A 171 6.30 2.54 12.21
CA VAL A 171 6.81 3.62 13.07
C VAL A 171 7.14 3.13 14.49
N ILE A 172 6.38 2.18 15.02
CA ILE A 172 6.62 1.62 16.36
C ILE A 172 7.75 0.59 16.33
N GLY A 173 7.77 -0.31 15.33
CA GLY A 173 8.68 -1.45 15.35
C GLY A 173 10.14 -1.10 15.04
N GLY A 174 10.42 0.05 14.43
CA GLY A 174 11.78 0.59 14.29
C GLY A 174 12.81 -0.43 13.77
N ARG A 175 14.03 -0.44 14.32
CA ARG A 175 15.09 -1.39 13.92
C ARG A 175 14.73 -2.88 14.12
N MET A 176 13.71 -3.22 14.91
CA MET A 176 13.38 -4.62 15.22
C MET A 176 12.67 -5.35 14.08
N LEU A 177 12.03 -4.61 13.17
CA LEU A 177 11.34 -5.17 12.00
C LEU A 177 12.29 -5.41 10.81
N ALA A 178 13.38 -4.64 10.71
CA ALA A 178 14.36 -4.78 9.65
C ALA A 178 15.02 -6.17 9.70
N GLY A 179 14.75 -7.00 8.69
CA GLY A 179 15.30 -8.35 8.55
C GLY A 179 14.51 -9.48 9.24
N ARG A 180 13.32 -9.20 9.80
CA ARG A 180 12.43 -10.23 10.39
C ARG A 180 11.15 -10.49 9.62
N ILE A 181 10.79 -9.53 8.77
CA ILE A 181 9.71 -9.70 7.81
C ILE A 181 10.29 -10.45 6.59
N SER A 182 9.43 -11.15 5.86
CA SER A 182 9.81 -11.84 4.63
C SER A 182 8.91 -11.29 3.52
N GLU A 183 9.48 -10.45 2.66
CA GLU A 183 8.81 -9.90 1.48
C GLU A 183 8.17 -11.01 0.63
N ARG A 184 8.87 -12.14 0.48
CA ARG A 184 8.34 -13.33 -0.21
C ARG A 184 7.02 -13.81 0.39
N THR A 185 6.97 -13.94 1.71
CA THR A 185 5.77 -14.43 2.42
C THR A 185 4.62 -13.44 2.26
N LEU A 186 4.89 -12.15 2.39
CA LEU A 186 3.89 -11.10 2.24
C LEU A 186 3.37 -11.00 0.81
N THR A 187 4.28 -11.04 -0.18
CA THR A 187 3.93 -11.04 -1.60
C THR A 187 3.09 -12.26 -1.95
N PHE A 188 3.40 -13.43 -1.38
CA PHE A 188 2.60 -14.63 -1.54
C PHE A 188 1.18 -14.44 -0.97
N PHE A 189 1.04 -13.95 0.27
CA PHE A 189 -0.26 -13.72 0.87
C PHE A 189 -1.06 -12.62 0.16
N GLY A 190 -0.40 -11.56 -0.31
CA GLY A 190 -1.00 -10.53 -1.16
C GLY A 190 -1.53 -11.14 -2.46
N GLY A 191 -0.72 -11.93 -3.17
CA GLY A 191 -1.15 -12.62 -4.38
C GLY A 191 -2.32 -13.57 -4.16
N PHE A 192 -2.28 -14.36 -3.09
CA PHE A 192 -3.39 -15.22 -2.68
C PHE A 192 -4.67 -14.43 -2.41
N LEU A 193 -4.57 -13.31 -1.67
CA LEU A 193 -5.71 -12.46 -1.36
C LEU A 193 -6.33 -11.82 -2.60
N PHE A 194 -5.50 -11.37 -3.55
CA PHE A 194 -5.96 -10.88 -4.86
C PHE A 194 -6.72 -11.97 -5.64
N LEU A 195 -6.25 -13.22 -5.64
CA LEU A 195 -7.00 -14.33 -6.26
C LEU A 195 -8.34 -14.59 -5.57
N VAL A 196 -8.38 -14.56 -4.24
CA VAL A 196 -9.63 -14.70 -3.47
C VAL A 196 -10.62 -13.61 -3.85
N PHE A 197 -10.19 -12.34 -3.93
CA PHE A 197 -11.06 -11.26 -4.38
C PHE A 197 -11.49 -11.39 -5.84
N GLY A 198 -10.64 -11.91 -6.73
CA GLY A 198 -11.02 -12.22 -8.10
C GLY A 198 -12.12 -13.28 -8.19
N VAL A 199 -12.05 -14.33 -7.36
CA VAL A 199 -13.09 -15.36 -7.26
C VAL A 199 -14.38 -14.78 -6.65
N VAL A 200 -14.28 -14.01 -5.57
CA VAL A 200 -15.44 -13.38 -4.92
C VAL A 200 -16.14 -12.45 -5.91
N ALA A 201 -15.40 -11.60 -6.63
CA ALA A 201 -15.95 -10.75 -7.67
C ALA A 201 -16.66 -11.59 -8.75
N ALA A 202 -16.03 -12.65 -9.27
CA ALA A 202 -16.65 -13.52 -10.28
C ALA A 202 -17.95 -14.20 -9.83
N ILE A 203 -18.12 -14.45 -8.53
CA ILE A 203 -19.34 -15.05 -7.97
C ILE A 203 -20.40 -13.98 -7.71
N GLU A 204 -20.02 -12.81 -7.20
CA GLU A 204 -20.98 -11.76 -6.80
C GLU A 204 -21.61 -11.01 -7.99
N GLY A 205 -20.99 -11.00 -9.17
CA GLY A 205 -21.59 -10.38 -10.37
C GLY A 205 -22.17 -11.35 -11.40
N ALA A 206 -22.42 -12.61 -11.01
CA ALA A 206 -23.31 -13.53 -11.72
C ALA A 206 -24.75 -13.41 -11.18
#